data_AF-A0AA96JRQ9-F1
#
_entry.id   AF-A0AA96JRQ9-F1
#
_cell.length_a   1.000
_cell.length_b   1.000
_cell.length_c   1.000
_cell.angle_alpha   90.00
_cell.angle_beta   90.00
_cell.angle_gamma   90.00
#
_symmetry.space_group_name_H-M   'P 1'
#
loop_
_entity.id
_entity.type
_entity.pdbx_description
1 polymer ?
#
loop_
_entity_poly.entity_id
_entity_poly.type
_entity_poly.pdbx_seq_one_letter_code
_entity_poly.pdbx_strand_id
1 'polypeptide(L)'
;MNLQCVLNHPQALRFPANQIYRQEWDSAGGRILEQPTGHCVLYGKHGQRILLADPEGNPLHECLWEQKPTGALSLVSARLRLDWGQWVGIKPGGLVNTISLDLSRRPGWEQITQDDLRQMAARSLHSDLAMVRFFYRDEDVVLHGNGQATIHQVKDAFYVLPNGSFEEAKFMSCMSRMEWSRIDYLPVVELFLSLLPGTGSATFEFIRGLYDDQNSNGGRALQYRGIPAYPSEAAFRLFSLFFAPSVSSRQSPLEVFLDIERSHEVHWLPASDFPVRYMDEDQHVCVTVRNQMIQKVTWWDDPSGLSFNRIPESGLPVSDNRGAGVTADGLVLFDGPSQKELTVRPSWQLSKPNHSISWKPLACTWRAGFPITPPMLTPQEAFSSVLLYPDKSEMVGEKESQPFVFDFLDDYFEEHQDLFHLRSHAKQVLLSHCEAGLGSCLQFQETQIHTIWYTWPQFAQKHAQSIWNSLSRMDRLAWFSNFQFFPFEQLMLDTVPTRYDWIYLWIPFLDYSNSDMIDCWVKFLRTYLAEGSVGCVAGPPVLKENLQRLGLQILHSAAGNSLPPFRIHQTILPHGWLNPELTVWIIQNPVRY
;
A
#
# COMPACT_ATOMS: atom_id res chain seq x y z
N MET A 1 -16.50 -30.04 13.06
CA MET A 1 -16.94 -28.90 12.22
C MET A 1 -17.94 -29.36 11.15
N ASN A 2 -18.82 -28.48 10.66
CA ASN A 2 -19.78 -28.78 9.59
C ASN A 2 -19.22 -28.31 8.23
N LEU A 3 -18.58 -29.21 7.45
CA LEU A 3 -18.07 -28.91 6.09
C LEU A 3 -19.12 -28.21 5.23
N GLN A 4 -20.39 -28.58 5.39
CA GLN A 4 -21.51 -27.98 4.66
C GLN A 4 -21.66 -26.48 4.95
N CYS A 5 -21.32 -26.02 6.15
CA CYS A 5 -21.34 -24.61 6.52
C CYS A 5 -20.33 -23.81 5.66
N VAL A 6 -19.10 -24.32 5.50
CA VAL A 6 -18.08 -23.69 4.65
C VAL A 6 -18.51 -23.69 3.19
N LEU A 7 -18.95 -24.85 2.67
CA LEU A 7 -19.31 -24.99 1.26
C LEU A 7 -20.54 -24.15 0.88
N ASN A 8 -21.51 -24.01 1.78
CA ASN A 8 -22.72 -23.22 1.58
C ASN A 8 -22.52 -21.72 1.80
N HIS A 9 -21.39 -21.30 2.39
CA HIS A 9 -21.13 -19.89 2.60
C HIS A 9 -21.16 -19.15 1.24
N PRO A 10 -21.90 -18.03 1.11
CA PRO A 10 -22.10 -17.35 -0.19
C PRO A 10 -20.80 -16.81 -0.77
N GLN A 11 -19.86 -16.45 0.10
CA GLN A 11 -18.51 -16.02 -0.28
C GLN A 11 -17.51 -17.16 -0.42
N ALA A 12 -17.89 -18.44 -0.28
CA ALA A 12 -16.98 -19.55 -0.54
C ALA A 12 -17.07 -20.01 -2.01
N LEU A 13 -15.98 -20.60 -2.51
CA LEU A 13 -15.89 -21.23 -3.83
C LEU A 13 -16.49 -20.37 -4.97
N ARG A 14 -16.08 -19.10 -5.10
CA ARG A 14 -16.61 -18.18 -6.12
C ARG A 14 -15.96 -18.36 -7.47
N PHE A 15 -14.79 -19.01 -7.57
CA PHE A 15 -14.25 -19.36 -8.88
C PHE A 15 -15.16 -20.39 -9.56
N PRO A 16 -15.58 -20.17 -10.82
CA PRO A 16 -16.47 -21.10 -11.51
C PRO A 16 -15.96 -22.55 -11.52
N ALA A 17 -14.66 -22.74 -11.74
CA ALA A 17 -14.04 -24.07 -11.75
C ALA A 17 -14.04 -24.78 -10.37
N ASN A 18 -14.19 -24.03 -9.28
CA ASN A 18 -14.27 -24.58 -7.93
C ASN A 18 -15.71 -24.95 -7.52
N GLN A 19 -16.74 -24.57 -8.29
CA GLN A 19 -18.15 -24.86 -7.96
C GLN A 19 -18.44 -26.36 -7.87
N ILE A 20 -17.67 -27.20 -8.57
CA ILE A 20 -17.81 -28.67 -8.51
C ILE A 20 -17.68 -29.19 -7.06
N TYR A 21 -16.79 -28.60 -6.26
CA TYR A 21 -16.59 -29.02 -4.86
C TYR A 21 -17.76 -28.67 -3.95
N ARG A 22 -18.63 -27.73 -4.34
CA ARG A 22 -19.86 -27.41 -3.60
C ARG A 22 -20.94 -28.46 -3.80
N GLN A 23 -21.02 -29.04 -4.99
CA GLN A 23 -22.07 -29.98 -5.39
C GLN A 23 -21.66 -31.43 -5.15
N GLU A 24 -20.38 -31.73 -5.34
CA GLU A 24 -19.85 -33.07 -5.53
C GLU A 24 -18.53 -33.28 -4.75
N TRP A 25 -18.48 -32.87 -3.48
CA TRP A 25 -17.23 -32.85 -2.69
C TRP A 25 -16.41 -34.15 -2.78
N ASP A 26 -17.03 -35.30 -2.48
CA ASP A 26 -16.34 -36.60 -2.45
C ASP A 26 -15.94 -37.08 -3.86
N SER A 27 -16.85 -37.00 -4.85
CA SER A 27 -16.57 -37.43 -6.23
C SER A 27 -15.59 -36.51 -6.96
N ALA A 28 -15.53 -35.22 -6.57
CA ALA A 28 -14.55 -34.27 -7.05
C ALA A 28 -13.17 -34.45 -6.40
N GLY A 29 -13.00 -35.40 -5.46
CA GLY A 29 -11.74 -35.67 -4.79
C GLY A 29 -11.34 -34.62 -3.75
N GLY A 30 -12.31 -33.95 -3.13
CA GLY A 30 -12.08 -32.96 -2.09
C GLY A 30 -11.52 -33.58 -0.81
N ARG A 31 -10.57 -32.90 -0.16
CA ARG A 31 -10.02 -33.29 1.15
C ARG A 31 -10.02 -32.10 2.09
N ILE A 32 -10.35 -32.34 3.36
CA ILE A 32 -10.34 -31.30 4.41
C ILE A 32 -9.31 -31.64 5.47
N LEU A 33 -8.66 -30.61 6.02
CA LEU A 33 -7.79 -30.68 7.18
C LEU A 33 -8.18 -29.59 8.18
N GLU A 34 -8.50 -29.99 9.40
CA GLU A 34 -8.71 -29.08 10.53
C GLU A 34 -7.37 -28.79 11.23
N GLN A 35 -7.08 -27.51 11.44
CA GLN A 35 -5.89 -27.02 12.14
C GLN A 35 -6.15 -26.94 13.65
N PRO A 36 -5.11 -26.90 14.51
CA PRO A 36 -5.29 -26.73 15.96
C PRO A 36 -6.10 -25.48 16.37
N THR A 37 -6.08 -24.45 15.53
CA THR A 37 -6.86 -23.21 15.69
C THR A 37 -8.33 -23.37 15.27
N GLY A 38 -8.79 -24.59 14.95
CA GLY A 38 -10.11 -24.91 14.43
C GLY A 38 -10.36 -24.48 12.98
N HIS A 39 -9.40 -23.78 12.36
CA HIS A 39 -9.48 -23.38 10.97
C HIS A 39 -9.45 -24.60 10.05
N CYS A 40 -10.11 -24.51 8.90
CA CYS A 40 -10.18 -25.62 7.95
C CYS A 40 -9.56 -25.28 6.61
N VAL A 41 -8.65 -26.14 6.17
CA VAL A 41 -8.03 -26.10 4.85
C VAL A 41 -8.73 -27.12 3.97
N LEU A 42 -9.30 -26.65 2.86
CA LEU A 42 -9.90 -27.49 1.83
C LEU A 42 -8.89 -27.64 0.68
N TYR A 43 -8.67 -28.88 0.26
CA TYR A 43 -7.79 -29.28 -0.83
C TYR A 43 -8.60 -29.88 -1.97
N GLY A 44 -8.20 -29.59 -3.20
CA GLY A 44 -8.77 -30.16 -4.40
C GLY A 44 -8.18 -31.53 -4.76
N LYS A 45 -8.65 -32.10 -5.87
CA LYS A 45 -8.27 -33.45 -6.36
C LYS A 45 -6.78 -33.72 -6.53
N HIS A 46 -5.95 -32.68 -6.74
CA HIS A 46 -4.51 -32.84 -6.91
C HIS A 46 -3.72 -32.48 -5.64
N GLY A 47 -4.40 -32.39 -4.49
CA GLY A 47 -3.79 -32.14 -3.19
C GLY A 47 -3.42 -30.67 -2.93
N GLN A 48 -3.72 -29.76 -3.85
CA GLN A 48 -3.51 -28.33 -3.72
C GLN A 48 -4.62 -27.66 -2.91
N ARG A 49 -4.25 -26.68 -2.09
CA ARG A 49 -5.21 -25.88 -1.32
C ARG A 49 -6.12 -25.09 -2.24
N ILE A 50 -7.43 -25.20 -2.06
CA ILE A 50 -8.43 -24.43 -2.80
C ILE A 50 -9.15 -23.39 -1.94
N LEU A 51 -9.23 -23.59 -0.61
CA LEU A 51 -9.90 -22.67 0.29
C LEU A 51 -9.38 -22.82 1.74
N LEU A 52 -9.32 -21.70 2.47
CA LEU A 52 -9.15 -21.66 3.92
C LEU A 52 -10.37 -20.97 4.53
N ALA A 53 -10.93 -21.54 5.59
CA ALA A 53 -11.99 -20.93 6.38
C ALA A 53 -11.66 -20.96 7.88
N ASP A 54 -12.23 -20.01 8.61
CA ASP A 54 -12.22 -20.01 10.07
C ASP A 54 -13.18 -21.10 10.64
N PRO A 55 -13.21 -21.33 11.97
CA PRO A 55 -14.05 -22.38 12.57
C PRO A 55 -15.56 -22.21 12.37
N GLU A 56 -16.03 -20.97 12.14
CA GLU A 56 -17.44 -20.66 11.87
C GLU A 56 -17.80 -20.80 10.39
N GLY A 57 -16.81 -21.15 9.54
CA GLY A 57 -16.98 -21.38 8.11
C GLY A 57 -16.82 -20.12 7.25
N ASN A 58 -16.32 -19.02 7.81
CA ASN A 58 -16.05 -17.81 7.05
C ASN A 58 -14.79 -18.01 6.19
N PRO A 59 -14.86 -17.83 4.86
CA PRO A 59 -13.70 -18.00 4.00
C PRO A 59 -12.69 -16.86 4.18
N LEU A 60 -11.43 -17.21 4.36
CA LEU A 60 -10.30 -16.29 4.47
C LEU A 60 -9.55 -16.13 3.15
N HIS A 61 -9.45 -17.21 2.36
CA HIS A 61 -8.98 -17.16 0.98
C HIS A 61 -9.49 -18.31 0.12
N GLU A 62 -9.42 -18.13 -1.19
CA GLU A 62 -9.72 -19.14 -2.20
C GLU A 62 -8.68 -19.11 -3.32
N CYS A 63 -8.32 -20.29 -3.85
CA CYS A 63 -7.33 -20.47 -4.91
C CYS A 63 -7.94 -21.18 -6.12
N LEU A 64 -7.56 -20.72 -7.30
CA LEU A 64 -7.81 -21.39 -8.57
C LEU A 64 -6.48 -21.95 -9.10
N TRP A 65 -6.46 -23.26 -9.33
CA TRP A 65 -5.31 -23.97 -9.88
C TRP A 65 -5.65 -24.59 -11.22
N GLU A 66 -4.67 -24.61 -12.11
CA GLU A 66 -4.75 -25.27 -13.41
C GLU A 66 -3.55 -26.19 -13.61
N GLN A 67 -3.76 -27.30 -14.31
CA GLN A 67 -2.69 -28.19 -14.72
C GLN A 67 -2.11 -27.70 -16.06
N LYS A 68 -0.83 -27.35 -16.06
CA LYS A 68 -0.10 -27.00 -17.27
C LYS A 68 0.03 -28.22 -18.20
N PRO A 69 0.30 -28.02 -19.50
CA PRO A 69 0.61 -29.12 -20.42
C PRO A 69 1.75 -30.04 -19.97
N THR A 70 2.69 -29.52 -19.16
CA THR A 70 3.80 -30.28 -18.56
C THR A 70 3.36 -31.21 -17.42
N GLY A 71 2.08 -31.19 -17.04
CA GLY A 71 1.52 -31.92 -15.91
C GLY A 71 1.67 -31.21 -14.56
N ALA A 72 2.50 -30.17 -14.48
CA ALA A 72 2.69 -29.35 -13.28
C ALA A 72 1.46 -28.46 -13.01
N LEU A 73 1.13 -28.23 -11.74
CA LEU A 73 0.07 -27.30 -11.36
C LEU A 73 0.60 -25.87 -11.26
N SER A 74 -0.18 -24.91 -11.73
CA SER A 74 0.03 -23.48 -11.50
C SER A 74 -1.17 -22.84 -10.85
N LEU A 75 -0.89 -21.91 -9.94
CA LEU A 75 -1.89 -20.97 -9.45
C LEU A 75 -2.26 -20.05 -10.62
N VAL A 76 -3.54 -19.98 -10.95
CA VAL A 76 -4.09 -19.08 -11.98
C VAL A 76 -4.53 -17.78 -11.34
N SER A 77 -5.16 -17.88 -10.17
CA SER A 77 -5.53 -16.73 -9.37
C SER A 77 -5.82 -17.15 -7.94
N ALA A 78 -5.70 -16.20 -7.02
CA ALA A 78 -6.18 -16.34 -5.65
C ALA A 78 -6.99 -15.10 -5.28
N ARG A 79 -7.88 -15.25 -4.32
CA ARG A 79 -8.55 -14.13 -3.68
C ARG A 79 -8.49 -14.26 -2.17
N LEU A 80 -8.22 -13.16 -1.50
CA LEU A 80 -7.95 -13.06 -0.08
C LEU A 80 -8.97 -12.10 0.54
N ARG A 81 -9.60 -12.51 1.64
CA ARG A 81 -10.55 -11.68 2.38
C ARG A 81 -9.79 -10.87 3.42
N LEU A 82 -9.92 -9.55 3.38
CA LEU A 82 -9.33 -8.63 4.35
C LEU A 82 -10.14 -8.61 5.65
N ASP A 83 -9.53 -8.09 6.71
CA ASP A 83 -10.10 -8.09 8.07
C ASP A 83 -11.40 -7.29 8.20
N TRP A 84 -11.70 -6.43 7.23
CA TRP A 84 -12.92 -5.63 7.15
C TRP A 84 -13.90 -6.15 6.07
N GLY A 85 -13.68 -7.37 5.58
CA GLY A 85 -14.60 -8.08 4.69
C GLY A 85 -14.34 -7.90 3.19
N GLN A 86 -13.63 -6.85 2.78
CA GLN A 86 -13.24 -6.63 1.37
C GLN A 86 -12.37 -7.74 0.81
N TRP A 87 -12.56 -8.10 -0.46
CA TRP A 87 -11.72 -9.06 -1.16
C TRP A 87 -10.65 -8.36 -2.00
N VAL A 88 -9.45 -8.93 -1.99
CA VAL A 88 -8.37 -8.61 -2.94
C VAL A 88 -7.98 -9.86 -3.72
N GLY A 89 -7.49 -9.67 -4.93
CA GLY A 89 -7.12 -10.73 -5.85
C GLY A 89 -5.64 -10.71 -6.17
N ILE A 90 -5.07 -11.88 -6.40
CA ILE A 90 -3.73 -12.08 -6.96
C ILE A 90 -3.88 -12.78 -8.30
N LYS A 91 -3.24 -12.24 -9.34
CA LYS A 91 -3.03 -12.93 -10.62
C LYS A 91 -1.54 -13.16 -10.84
N PRO A 92 -1.06 -14.41 -10.75
CA PRO A 92 0.31 -14.75 -11.11
C PRO A 92 0.59 -14.38 -12.57
N GLY A 93 1.70 -13.69 -12.82
CA GLY A 93 2.03 -13.14 -14.15
C GLY A 93 0.97 -12.19 -14.73
N GLY A 94 0.15 -11.56 -13.87
CA GLY A 94 -0.92 -10.65 -14.30
C GLY A 94 -0.43 -9.36 -14.94
N LEU A 95 0.87 -9.05 -14.82
CA LEU A 95 1.51 -7.91 -15.44
C LEU A 95 2.75 -8.37 -16.20
N VAL A 96 2.79 -8.08 -17.50
CA VAL A 96 3.93 -8.41 -18.38
C VAL A 96 4.35 -7.15 -19.12
N ASN A 97 5.50 -6.60 -18.74
CA ASN A 97 6.13 -5.52 -19.50
C ASN A 97 7.12 -6.13 -20.51
N THR A 98 7.14 -5.60 -21.73
CA THR A 98 7.98 -6.12 -22.82
C THR A 98 8.95 -5.07 -23.29
N ILE A 99 10.24 -5.34 -23.16
CA ILE A 99 11.33 -4.48 -23.59
C ILE A 99 11.94 -5.08 -24.84
N SER A 100 12.09 -4.29 -25.91
CA SER A 100 12.76 -4.71 -27.15
C SER A 100 14.10 -4.01 -27.29
N LEU A 101 15.15 -4.77 -27.59
CA LEU A 101 16.52 -4.30 -27.79
C LEU A 101 16.95 -4.61 -29.22
N ASP A 102 17.53 -3.62 -29.91
CA ASP A 102 18.19 -3.83 -31.20
C ASP A 102 19.69 -4.04 -30.97
N LEU A 103 20.14 -5.28 -31.15
CA LEU A 103 21.53 -5.72 -31.01
C LEU A 103 22.25 -5.80 -32.36
N SER A 104 21.56 -5.61 -33.50
CA SER A 104 22.10 -5.81 -34.85
C SER A 104 23.34 -4.96 -35.16
N ARG A 105 23.52 -3.85 -34.43
CA ARG A 105 24.66 -2.94 -34.56
C ARG A 105 25.84 -3.30 -33.67
N ARG A 106 25.70 -4.29 -32.79
CA ARG A 106 26.76 -4.71 -31.86
C ARG A 106 27.65 -5.75 -32.54
N PRO A 107 28.99 -5.59 -32.52
CA PRO A 107 29.88 -6.61 -33.05
C PRO A 107 29.67 -7.97 -32.36
N GLY A 108 29.52 -9.03 -33.15
CA GLY A 108 29.32 -10.40 -32.66
C GLY A 108 27.92 -10.67 -32.07
N TRP A 109 26.91 -9.88 -32.42
CA TRP A 109 25.54 -10.06 -31.92
C TRP A 109 24.96 -11.44 -32.22
N GLU A 110 25.41 -12.08 -33.30
CA GLU A 110 24.99 -13.43 -33.70
C GLU A 110 25.39 -14.51 -32.68
N GLN A 111 26.37 -14.20 -31.81
CA GLN A 111 26.87 -15.09 -30.77
C GLN A 111 26.33 -14.75 -29.37
N ILE A 112 25.51 -13.70 -29.24
CA ILE A 112 24.93 -13.30 -27.95
C ILE A 112 23.98 -14.40 -27.48
N THR A 113 24.15 -14.80 -26.23
CA THR A 113 23.27 -15.74 -25.53
C THR A 113 22.29 -15.01 -24.61
N GLN A 114 21.28 -15.71 -24.12
CA GLN A 114 20.36 -15.16 -23.10
C GLN A 114 21.12 -14.72 -21.85
N ASP A 115 22.16 -15.46 -21.45
CA ASP A 115 22.96 -15.13 -20.27
C ASP A 115 23.85 -13.91 -20.48
N ASP A 116 24.30 -13.63 -21.70
CA ASP A 116 25.00 -12.37 -21.99
C ASP A 116 24.07 -11.17 -21.76
N LEU A 117 22.79 -11.27 -22.15
CA LEU A 117 21.79 -10.24 -21.85
C LEU A 117 21.50 -10.12 -20.36
N ARG A 118 21.39 -11.25 -19.64
CA ARG A 118 21.23 -11.23 -18.18
C ARG A 118 22.45 -10.65 -17.48
N GLN A 119 23.65 -10.89 -18.00
CA GLN A 119 24.88 -10.32 -17.46
C GLN A 119 24.95 -8.80 -17.66
N MET A 120 24.40 -8.30 -18.78
CA MET A 120 24.22 -6.86 -18.98
C MET A 120 23.21 -6.30 -17.98
N ALA A 121 22.05 -6.94 -17.83
CA ALA A 121 21.03 -6.53 -16.87
C ALA A 121 21.57 -6.53 -15.43
N ALA A 122 22.34 -7.55 -15.04
CA ALA A 122 22.98 -7.65 -13.74
C ALA A 122 23.90 -6.44 -13.45
N ARG A 123 24.68 -6.00 -14.45
CA ARG A 123 25.52 -4.80 -14.33
C ARG A 123 24.69 -3.53 -14.18
N SER A 124 23.62 -3.39 -14.97
CA SER A 124 22.73 -2.22 -14.92
C SER A 124 21.90 -2.15 -13.63
N LEU A 125 21.54 -3.30 -13.07
CA LEU A 125 20.71 -3.41 -11.87
C LEU A 125 21.54 -3.52 -10.58
N HIS A 126 22.87 -3.41 -10.68
CA HIS A 126 23.80 -3.60 -9.56
C HIS A 126 23.53 -4.89 -8.77
N SER A 127 23.25 -5.98 -9.49
CA SER A 127 22.90 -7.28 -8.94
C SER A 127 23.80 -8.37 -9.51
N ASP A 128 23.76 -9.57 -8.95
CA ASP A 128 24.50 -10.71 -9.48
C ASP A 128 23.70 -11.47 -10.57
N LEU A 129 24.41 -12.24 -11.40
CA LEU A 129 23.80 -13.00 -12.48
C LEU A 129 22.81 -14.06 -11.97
N ALA A 130 23.06 -14.66 -10.81
CA ALA A 130 22.19 -15.68 -10.26
C ALA A 130 20.83 -15.09 -9.83
N MET A 131 20.84 -13.87 -9.29
CA MET A 131 19.65 -13.14 -8.92
C MET A 131 18.86 -12.70 -10.16
N VAL A 132 19.54 -12.22 -11.20
CA VAL A 132 18.86 -11.91 -12.48
C VAL A 132 18.26 -13.16 -13.12
N ARG A 133 18.99 -14.28 -13.18
CA ARG A 133 18.47 -15.56 -13.69
C ARG A 133 17.26 -16.06 -12.88
N PHE A 134 17.21 -15.78 -11.58
CA PHE A 134 16.08 -16.17 -10.74
C PHE A 134 14.78 -15.47 -11.15
N PHE A 135 14.84 -14.17 -11.48
CA PHE A 135 13.65 -13.38 -11.86
C PHE A 135 13.37 -13.35 -13.37
N TYR A 136 14.39 -13.47 -14.22
CA TYR A 136 14.29 -13.48 -15.68
C TYR A 136 14.66 -14.88 -16.21
N ARG A 137 13.66 -15.76 -16.31
CA ARG A 137 13.81 -17.16 -16.74
C ARG A 137 14.12 -17.23 -18.24
N ASP A 138 14.38 -18.43 -18.76
CA ASP A 138 14.69 -18.61 -20.19
C ASP A 138 13.53 -18.23 -21.10
N GLU A 139 12.30 -18.47 -20.66
CA GLU A 139 11.09 -18.02 -21.36
C GLU A 139 10.93 -16.49 -21.40
N ASP A 140 11.60 -15.77 -20.50
CA ASP A 140 11.48 -14.32 -20.35
C ASP A 140 12.50 -13.56 -21.21
N VAL A 141 13.47 -14.24 -21.84
CA VAL A 141 14.51 -13.62 -22.67
C VAL A 141 14.53 -14.28 -24.05
N VAL A 142 13.97 -13.63 -25.06
CA VAL A 142 13.86 -14.18 -26.42
C VAL A 142 14.87 -13.50 -27.33
N LEU A 143 15.72 -14.28 -27.98
CA LEU A 143 16.65 -13.81 -29.03
C LEU A 143 16.05 -14.08 -30.40
N HIS A 144 15.96 -13.06 -31.24
CA HIS A 144 15.44 -13.15 -32.60
C HIS A 144 16.61 -13.23 -33.60
N GLY A 145 16.44 -14.02 -34.66
CA GLY A 145 17.45 -14.21 -35.71
C GLY A 145 17.76 -12.97 -36.55
N ASN A 146 17.08 -11.85 -36.32
CA ASN A 146 17.28 -10.56 -36.98
C ASN A 146 18.12 -9.57 -36.15
N GLY A 147 18.70 -10.02 -35.03
CA GLY A 147 19.47 -9.18 -34.11
C GLY A 147 18.62 -8.38 -33.14
N GLN A 148 17.33 -8.67 -33.02
CA GLN A 148 16.50 -8.15 -31.94
C GLN A 148 16.50 -9.11 -30.75
N ALA A 149 16.34 -8.56 -29.55
CA ALA A 149 16.03 -9.33 -28.35
C ALA A 149 14.80 -8.76 -27.66
N THR A 150 14.02 -9.63 -27.06
CA THR A 150 12.85 -9.27 -26.27
C THR A 150 13.03 -9.77 -24.85
N ILE A 151 12.83 -8.88 -23.87
CA ILE A 151 12.85 -9.20 -22.45
C ILE A 151 11.45 -8.98 -21.90
N HIS A 152 10.89 -10.02 -21.31
CA HIS A 152 9.62 -9.99 -20.60
C HIS A 152 9.87 -9.81 -19.11
N GLN A 153 9.40 -8.71 -18.54
CA GLN A 153 9.37 -8.51 -17.10
C GLN A 153 7.99 -8.92 -16.60
N VAL A 154 7.94 -10.10 -15.99
CA VAL A 154 6.71 -10.71 -15.49
C VAL A 154 6.57 -10.44 -13.99
N LYS A 155 5.40 -9.94 -13.56
CA LYS A 155 5.06 -9.66 -12.16
C LYS A 155 3.69 -10.24 -11.80
N ASP A 156 3.54 -10.60 -10.53
CA ASP A 156 2.26 -10.99 -9.97
C ASP A 156 1.48 -9.75 -9.57
N ALA A 157 0.24 -9.62 -10.02
CA ALA A 157 -0.55 -8.41 -9.86
C ALA A 157 -1.61 -8.55 -8.77
N PHE A 158 -1.74 -7.51 -7.95
CA PHE A 158 -2.78 -7.35 -6.94
C PHE A 158 -3.93 -6.50 -7.44
N TYR A 159 -5.14 -6.93 -7.10
CA TYR A 159 -6.37 -6.28 -7.51
C TYR A 159 -7.30 -6.07 -6.31
N VAL A 160 -8.00 -4.95 -6.28
CA VAL A 160 -9.23 -4.83 -5.48
C VAL A 160 -10.34 -5.58 -6.22
N LEU A 161 -11.13 -6.39 -5.50
CA LEU A 161 -12.26 -7.14 -6.04
C LEU A 161 -13.56 -6.63 -5.42
N PRO A 162 -14.20 -5.56 -5.95
CA PRO A 162 -15.38 -4.94 -5.34
C PRO A 162 -16.49 -5.95 -4.98
N ASN A 163 -16.75 -6.89 -5.88
CA ASN A 163 -17.80 -7.92 -5.71
C ASN A 163 -17.21 -9.32 -5.37
N GLY A 164 -15.96 -9.37 -4.94
CA GLY A 164 -15.23 -10.61 -4.64
C GLY A 164 -14.90 -11.47 -5.86
N SER A 165 -15.09 -10.96 -7.08
CA SER A 165 -14.72 -11.59 -8.37
C SER A 165 -13.72 -10.73 -9.15
N PHE A 166 -13.07 -11.31 -10.15
CA PHE A 166 -12.13 -10.62 -11.02
C PHE A 166 -12.77 -9.85 -12.19
N GLU A 167 -14.10 -9.82 -12.29
CA GLU A 167 -14.82 -9.19 -13.41
C GLU A 167 -14.63 -7.67 -13.43
N GLU A 168 -14.71 -7.03 -12.26
CA GLU A 168 -14.55 -5.58 -12.06
C GLU A 168 -13.25 -5.26 -11.29
N ALA A 169 -12.25 -6.13 -11.43
CA ALA A 169 -10.99 -6.00 -10.73
C ALA A 169 -10.30 -4.66 -11.06
N LYS A 170 -9.85 -3.95 -10.04
CA LYS A 170 -9.07 -2.71 -10.19
C LYS A 170 -7.64 -2.96 -9.75
N PHE A 171 -6.69 -2.68 -10.63
CA PHE A 171 -5.28 -2.88 -10.31
C PHE A 171 -4.87 -1.96 -9.15
N MET A 172 -4.06 -2.52 -8.26
CA MET A 172 -3.64 -1.89 -7.03
C MET A 172 -2.11 -1.82 -6.99
N SER A 173 -1.46 -2.96 -7.03
CA SER A 173 -0.03 -3.11 -6.75
C SER A 173 0.48 -4.37 -7.44
N CYS A 174 1.79 -4.60 -7.44
CA CYS A 174 2.37 -5.84 -7.95
C CYS A 174 3.56 -6.27 -7.10
N MET A 175 4.00 -7.50 -7.31
CA MET A 175 5.22 -8.03 -6.73
C MET A 175 5.96 -8.89 -7.75
N SER A 176 7.21 -9.21 -7.46
CA SER A 176 7.99 -10.16 -8.26
C SER A 176 7.24 -11.48 -8.48
N ARG A 177 7.38 -12.08 -9.67
CA ARG A 177 6.76 -13.37 -10.04
C ARG A 177 7.16 -14.48 -9.07
N MET A 178 6.20 -14.94 -8.26
CA MET A 178 6.42 -16.05 -7.34
C MET A 178 6.22 -17.41 -8.03
N GLU A 179 6.95 -18.42 -7.56
CA GLU A 179 6.63 -19.81 -7.88
C GLU A 179 5.60 -20.33 -6.86
N TRP A 180 4.31 -20.04 -7.09
CA TRP A 180 3.25 -20.37 -6.14
C TRP A 180 3.11 -21.86 -5.81
N SER A 181 3.53 -22.74 -6.73
CA SER A 181 3.58 -24.19 -6.51
C SER A 181 4.69 -24.61 -5.54
N ARG A 182 5.67 -23.71 -5.28
CA ARG A 182 6.83 -23.93 -4.43
C ARG A 182 7.38 -22.60 -3.90
N ILE A 183 6.82 -22.13 -2.79
CA ILE A 183 7.26 -20.91 -2.11
C ILE A 183 8.73 -21.06 -1.69
N ASP A 184 9.62 -20.25 -2.29
CA ASP A 184 11.06 -20.34 -2.09
C ASP A 184 11.74 -19.01 -1.71
N TYR A 185 10.97 -17.91 -1.60
CA TYR A 185 11.46 -16.62 -1.11
C TYR A 185 10.31 -15.72 -0.57
N LEU A 186 10.67 -14.62 0.08
CA LEU A 186 9.75 -13.54 0.49
C LEU A 186 9.84 -12.38 -0.53
N PRO A 187 8.70 -11.95 -1.12
CA PRO A 187 8.71 -11.01 -2.24
C PRO A 187 8.79 -9.53 -1.81
N VAL A 188 9.20 -8.69 -2.76
CA VAL A 188 9.06 -7.22 -2.70
C VAL A 188 7.73 -6.82 -3.31
N VAL A 189 7.03 -5.90 -2.65
CA VAL A 189 5.80 -5.29 -3.17
C VAL A 189 6.08 -3.88 -3.68
N GLU A 190 5.64 -3.58 -4.89
CA GLU A 190 5.78 -2.29 -5.54
C GLU A 190 4.44 -1.53 -5.51
N LEU A 191 4.47 -0.19 -5.58
CA LEU A 191 3.27 0.66 -5.41
C LEU A 191 2.56 0.42 -4.06
N PHE A 192 3.32 0.35 -2.97
CA PHE A 192 2.81 0.00 -1.65
C PHE A 192 1.68 0.93 -1.15
N LEU A 193 1.71 2.21 -1.51
CA LEU A 193 0.68 3.20 -1.15
C LEU A 193 -0.72 2.87 -1.72
N SER A 194 -0.78 1.95 -2.67
CA SER A 194 -2.02 1.45 -3.23
C SER A 194 -2.67 0.34 -2.41
N LEU A 195 -1.94 -0.32 -1.50
CA LEU A 195 -2.47 -1.49 -0.78
C LEU A 195 -3.61 -1.13 0.19
N LEU A 196 -4.74 -1.82 0.07
CA LEU A 196 -5.81 -1.75 1.06
C LEU A 196 -5.33 -2.22 2.45
N PRO A 197 -5.77 -1.60 3.56
CA PRO A 197 -5.42 -2.03 4.91
C PRO A 197 -5.71 -3.52 5.14
N GLY A 198 -4.72 -4.25 5.64
CA GLY A 198 -4.79 -5.69 5.87
C GLY A 198 -4.29 -6.56 4.71
N THR A 199 -4.06 -6.00 3.51
CA THR A 199 -3.60 -6.79 2.33
C THR A 199 -2.30 -7.53 2.60
N GLY A 200 -1.32 -6.89 3.23
CA GLY A 200 -0.05 -7.52 3.58
C GLY A 200 -0.25 -8.72 4.52
N SER A 201 -1.01 -8.56 5.59
CA SER A 201 -1.28 -9.65 6.55
C SER A 201 -2.02 -10.82 5.91
N ALA A 202 -3.07 -10.56 5.12
CA ALA A 202 -3.81 -11.61 4.42
C ALA A 202 -2.95 -12.34 3.37
N THR A 203 -2.08 -11.60 2.67
CA THR A 203 -1.14 -12.19 1.69
C THR A 203 -0.12 -13.08 2.37
N PHE A 204 0.45 -12.65 3.49
CA PHE A 204 1.43 -13.46 4.21
C PHE A 204 0.80 -14.64 4.96
N GLU A 205 -0.45 -14.53 5.42
CA GLU A 205 -1.25 -15.69 5.87
C GLU A 205 -1.40 -16.72 4.75
N PHE A 206 -1.66 -16.27 3.52
CA PHE A 206 -1.75 -17.13 2.36
C PHE A 206 -0.41 -17.76 1.96
N ILE A 207 0.66 -16.97 1.85
CA ILE A 207 2.03 -17.45 1.55
C ILE A 207 2.47 -18.46 2.61
N ARG A 208 2.23 -18.16 3.89
CA ARG A 208 2.58 -19.06 4.99
C ARG A 208 1.82 -20.38 4.89
N GLY A 209 0.51 -20.32 4.60
CA GLY A 209 -0.31 -21.51 4.40
C GLY A 209 0.19 -22.41 3.26
N LEU A 210 0.48 -21.83 2.09
CA LEU A 210 1.05 -22.59 0.97
C LEU A 210 2.42 -23.17 1.30
N TYR A 211 3.27 -22.40 1.96
CA TYR A 211 4.58 -22.87 2.39
C TYR A 211 4.47 -24.10 3.31
N ASP A 212 3.57 -24.08 4.30
CA ASP A 212 3.37 -25.21 5.21
C ASP A 212 2.84 -26.45 4.48
N ASP A 213 1.92 -26.28 3.53
CA ASP A 213 1.39 -27.38 2.70
C ASP A 213 2.50 -28.05 1.88
N GLN A 214 3.49 -27.26 1.43
CA GLN A 214 4.60 -27.70 0.57
C GLN A 214 5.80 -28.27 1.34
N ASN A 215 5.93 -27.98 2.64
CA ASN A 215 7.13 -28.29 3.44
C ASN A 215 6.82 -29.13 4.70
N SER A 216 5.81 -30.00 4.63
CA SER A 216 5.36 -30.84 5.74
C SER A 216 6.45 -31.76 6.36
N ASN A 217 7.53 -32.03 5.63
CA ASN A 217 8.65 -32.90 6.06
C ASN A 217 9.93 -32.14 6.46
N GLY A 218 9.86 -30.82 6.67
CA GLY A 218 11.00 -30.00 7.10
C GLY A 218 11.01 -28.64 6.43
N GLY A 219 11.11 -27.57 7.23
CA GLY A 219 11.05 -26.20 6.73
C GLY A 219 12.34 -25.72 6.08
N ARG A 220 12.31 -25.40 4.79
CA ARG A 220 13.38 -24.68 4.11
C ARG A 220 13.38 -23.19 4.51
N ALA A 221 14.51 -22.65 4.93
CA ALA A 221 14.63 -21.22 5.15
C ALA A 221 14.36 -20.42 3.86
N LEU A 222 13.49 -19.41 3.97
CA LEU A 222 13.25 -18.43 2.91
C LEU A 222 14.26 -17.29 3.02
N GLN A 223 14.47 -16.59 1.93
CA GLN A 223 15.25 -15.35 1.87
C GLN A 223 14.38 -14.24 1.29
N TYR A 224 14.65 -13.00 1.67
CA TYR A 224 14.07 -11.85 0.99
C TYR A 224 14.78 -11.62 -0.34
N ARG A 225 14.02 -11.49 -1.43
CA ARG A 225 14.58 -11.29 -2.78
C ARG A 225 13.73 -10.31 -3.59
N GLY A 226 14.41 -9.44 -4.34
CA GLY A 226 13.80 -8.54 -5.32
C GLY A 226 14.86 -7.88 -6.20
N ILE A 227 14.44 -7.37 -7.35
CA ILE A 227 15.28 -6.53 -8.21
C ILE A 227 14.48 -5.28 -8.62
N PRO A 228 14.80 -4.10 -8.06
CA PRO A 228 15.68 -3.88 -6.90
C PRO A 228 15.03 -4.35 -5.58
N ALA A 229 15.86 -4.48 -4.53
CA ALA A 229 15.38 -4.75 -3.18
C ALA A 229 15.03 -3.44 -2.45
N TYR A 230 13.96 -3.46 -1.65
CA TYR A 230 13.50 -2.30 -0.86
C TYR A 230 13.17 -2.74 0.57
N PRO A 231 14.18 -3.11 1.39
CA PRO A 231 13.94 -3.46 2.76
C PRO A 231 13.41 -2.26 3.54
N SER A 232 12.48 -2.51 4.45
CA SER A 232 11.94 -1.50 5.36
C SER A 232 11.56 -2.13 6.69
N GLU A 233 11.55 -1.35 7.76
CA GLU A 233 11.10 -1.86 9.07
C GLU A 233 9.66 -2.40 9.02
N ALA A 234 8.80 -1.79 8.18
CA ALA A 234 7.43 -2.24 7.99
C ALA A 234 7.38 -3.64 7.37
N ALA A 235 8.18 -3.89 6.33
CA ALA A 235 8.31 -5.21 5.74
C ALA A 235 8.90 -6.23 6.73
N PHE A 236 9.97 -5.86 7.45
CA PHE A 236 10.57 -6.73 8.47
C PHE A 236 9.55 -7.14 9.55
N ARG A 237 8.80 -6.16 10.08
CA ARG A 237 7.75 -6.42 11.09
C ARG A 237 6.67 -7.34 10.55
N LEU A 238 6.20 -7.12 9.32
CA LEU A 238 5.19 -7.97 8.68
C LEU A 238 5.70 -9.40 8.50
N PHE A 239 6.92 -9.59 7.98
CA PHE A 239 7.51 -10.91 7.77
C PHE A 239 7.69 -11.64 9.11
N SER A 240 8.12 -10.90 10.13
CA SER A 240 8.32 -11.39 11.51
C SER A 240 7.03 -11.86 12.20
N LEU A 241 5.85 -11.54 11.65
CA LEU A 241 4.60 -12.10 12.15
C LEU A 241 4.43 -13.57 11.78
N PHE A 242 4.98 -14.01 10.64
CA PHE A 242 4.75 -15.34 10.08
C PHE A 242 6.02 -16.19 9.99
N PHE A 243 7.19 -15.55 9.95
CA PHE A 243 8.50 -16.18 9.84
C PHE A 243 9.47 -15.60 10.86
N ALA A 244 10.28 -16.45 11.50
CA ALA A 244 11.32 -16.04 12.44
C ALA A 244 12.59 -15.67 11.65
N PRO A 245 13.10 -14.41 11.77
CA PRO A 245 14.34 -14.01 11.13
C PRO A 245 15.55 -14.56 11.89
N SER A 246 16.58 -14.94 11.14
CA SER A 246 17.85 -15.42 11.66
C SER A 246 18.98 -15.01 10.74
N VAL A 247 20.16 -14.76 11.30
CA VAL A 247 21.40 -14.48 10.57
C VAL A 247 22.50 -15.38 11.13
N SER A 248 23.50 -15.68 10.29
CA SER A 248 24.65 -16.49 10.70
C SER A 248 25.62 -15.75 11.62
N SER A 249 25.63 -14.41 11.54
CA SER A 249 26.40 -13.54 12.42
C SER A 249 25.70 -13.31 13.77
N ARG A 250 26.38 -12.70 14.73
CA ARG A 250 25.75 -12.26 16.00
C ARG A 250 25.04 -10.89 15.87
N GLN A 251 24.88 -10.38 14.65
CA GLN A 251 24.24 -9.08 14.42
C GLN A 251 22.73 -9.15 14.59
N SER A 252 22.09 -8.00 14.76
CA SER A 252 20.63 -7.90 14.74
C SER A 252 20.11 -8.27 13.34
N PRO A 253 19.15 -9.21 13.20
CA PRO A 253 18.55 -9.51 11.91
C PRO A 253 17.87 -8.29 11.27
N LEU A 254 17.34 -7.36 12.07
CA LEU A 254 16.73 -6.13 11.56
C LEU A 254 17.78 -5.23 10.89
N GLU A 255 18.94 -5.04 11.52
CA GLU A 255 20.01 -4.20 10.97
C GLU A 255 20.54 -4.78 9.65
N VAL A 256 20.74 -6.10 9.59
CA VAL A 256 21.15 -6.79 8.35
C VAL A 256 20.05 -6.69 7.28
N PHE A 257 18.78 -6.79 7.68
CA PHE A 257 17.67 -6.66 6.75
C PHE A 257 17.58 -5.27 6.12
N LEU A 258 17.74 -4.20 6.91
CA LEU A 258 17.63 -2.82 6.44
C LEU A 258 18.77 -2.39 5.51
N ASP A 259 19.90 -3.11 5.54
CA ASP A 259 20.97 -2.93 4.57
C ASP A 259 20.58 -3.55 3.23
N ILE A 260 20.41 -2.72 2.20
CA ILE A 260 19.94 -3.14 0.86
C ILE A 260 20.83 -4.24 0.28
N GLU A 261 22.16 -4.12 0.41
CA GLU A 261 23.12 -5.06 -0.16
C GLU A 261 23.10 -6.40 0.58
N ARG A 262 22.70 -6.40 1.86
CA ARG A 262 22.78 -7.55 2.76
C ARG A 262 21.42 -8.13 3.16
N SER A 263 20.32 -7.51 2.74
CA SER A 263 18.96 -7.89 3.10
C SER A 263 18.62 -9.36 2.79
N HIS A 264 19.25 -9.91 1.76
CA HIS A 264 19.12 -11.31 1.34
C HIS A 264 19.85 -12.33 2.26
N GLU A 265 20.77 -11.87 3.12
CA GLU A 265 21.49 -12.70 4.10
C GLU A 265 20.58 -13.17 5.25
N VAL A 266 19.44 -12.50 5.46
CA VAL A 266 18.49 -12.87 6.50
C VAL A 266 17.71 -14.13 6.08
N HIS A 267 17.83 -15.17 6.89
CA HIS A 267 17.10 -16.42 6.74
C HIS A 267 15.81 -16.38 7.55
N TRP A 268 14.70 -16.70 6.89
CA TRP A 268 13.35 -16.67 7.45
C TRP A 268 12.83 -18.09 7.57
N LEU A 269 12.73 -18.57 8.82
CA LEU A 269 12.16 -19.88 9.12
C LEU A 269 10.69 -19.74 9.51
N PRO A 270 9.84 -20.75 9.32
CA PRO A 270 8.46 -20.70 9.81
C PRO A 270 8.41 -20.39 11.31
N ALA A 271 7.72 -19.31 11.70
CA ALA A 271 7.44 -19.05 13.10
C ALA A 271 6.54 -20.17 13.67
N SER A 272 6.81 -20.57 14.92
CA SER A 272 6.00 -21.56 15.66
C SER A 272 4.60 -21.05 15.97
N ASP A 273 4.49 -19.74 16.14
CA ASP A 273 3.27 -19.02 16.49
C ASP A 273 3.13 -17.81 15.57
N PHE A 274 2.04 -17.79 14.81
CA PHE A 274 1.72 -16.70 13.89
C PHE A 274 0.28 -16.24 14.16
N PRO A 275 -0.07 -14.99 13.79
CA PRO A 275 -1.42 -14.49 13.99
C PRO A 275 -2.42 -15.23 13.10
N VAL A 276 -3.57 -15.58 13.66
CA VAL A 276 -4.71 -16.18 12.95
C VAL A 276 -5.95 -15.31 13.11
N ARG A 277 -6.81 -15.31 12.09
CA ARG A 277 -7.95 -14.39 11.99
C ARG A 277 -9.26 -15.13 12.12
N TYR A 278 -10.12 -14.65 13.01
CA TYR A 278 -11.49 -15.11 13.17
C TYR A 278 -12.42 -14.01 12.68
N MET A 279 -13.35 -14.34 11.80
CA MET A 279 -14.39 -13.44 11.32
C MET A 279 -15.66 -13.68 12.12
N ASP A 280 -16.38 -12.62 12.46
CA ASP A 280 -17.69 -12.69 13.09
C ASP A 280 -18.62 -11.76 12.33
N GLU A 281 -19.35 -12.33 11.36
CA GLU A 281 -20.27 -11.57 10.52
C GLU A 281 -21.48 -11.06 11.30
N ASP A 282 -21.85 -11.65 12.43
CA ASP A 282 -22.96 -11.16 13.26
C ASP A 282 -22.57 -9.87 13.98
N GLN A 283 -21.35 -9.83 14.52
CA GLN A 283 -20.82 -8.67 15.25
C GLN A 283 -20.06 -7.68 14.34
N HIS A 284 -19.92 -7.99 13.04
CA HIS A 284 -19.20 -7.20 12.04
C HIS A 284 -17.73 -6.94 12.44
N VAL A 285 -17.03 -7.97 12.91
CA VAL A 285 -15.62 -7.83 13.35
C VAL A 285 -14.73 -8.93 12.81
N CYS A 286 -13.44 -8.61 12.68
CA CYS A 286 -12.38 -9.60 12.62
C CYS A 286 -11.50 -9.48 13.87
N VAL A 287 -11.27 -10.61 14.54
CA VAL A 287 -10.37 -10.74 15.68
C VAL A 287 -9.12 -11.49 15.25
N THR A 288 -7.96 -10.85 15.38
CA THR A 288 -6.66 -11.49 15.15
C THR A 288 -6.07 -11.93 16.47
N VAL A 289 -5.72 -13.21 16.58
CA VAL A 289 -5.22 -13.85 17.80
C VAL A 289 -3.84 -14.46 17.55
N ARG A 290 -2.95 -14.35 18.52
CA ARG A 290 -1.65 -15.03 18.54
C ARG A 290 -1.37 -15.49 19.97
N ASN A 291 -1.02 -16.76 20.15
CA ASN A 291 -0.80 -17.38 21.47
C ASN A 291 -1.97 -17.15 22.43
N GLN A 292 -3.20 -17.37 21.95
CA GLN A 292 -4.45 -17.16 22.72
C GLN A 292 -4.63 -15.72 23.26
N MET A 293 -3.82 -14.77 22.81
CA MET A 293 -3.93 -13.36 23.13
C MET A 293 -4.40 -12.59 21.91
N ILE A 294 -5.26 -11.62 22.14
CA ILE A 294 -5.68 -10.69 21.10
C ILE A 294 -4.48 -9.86 20.63
N GLN A 295 -4.34 -9.69 19.31
CA GLN A 295 -3.33 -8.83 18.71
C GLN A 295 -3.98 -7.58 18.14
N LYS A 296 -5.09 -7.77 17.44
CA LYS A 296 -5.78 -6.74 16.68
C LYS A 296 -7.26 -7.08 16.54
N VAL A 297 -8.11 -6.07 16.56
CA VAL A 297 -9.53 -6.17 16.20
C VAL A 297 -9.83 -5.15 15.12
N THR A 298 -10.46 -5.58 14.04
CA THR A 298 -10.96 -4.69 12.99
C THR A 298 -12.47 -4.70 13.04
N TRP A 299 -13.08 -3.56 13.30
CA TRP A 299 -14.53 -3.39 13.25
C TRP A 299 -14.93 -2.88 11.86
N TRP A 300 -15.80 -3.62 11.19
CA TRP A 300 -16.13 -3.38 9.78
C TRP A 300 -16.90 -2.08 9.58
N ASP A 301 -17.65 -1.66 10.61
CA ASP A 301 -18.45 -0.42 10.54
C ASP A 301 -17.72 0.81 11.11
N ASP A 302 -16.41 0.73 11.33
CA ASP A 302 -15.64 1.87 11.85
C ASP A 302 -15.49 2.98 10.78
N PRO A 303 -16.05 4.18 11.01
CA PRO A 303 -15.93 5.30 10.06
C PRO A 303 -14.50 5.85 9.99
N SER A 304 -13.61 5.47 10.92
CA SER A 304 -12.22 5.91 10.89
C SER A 304 -11.30 5.06 9.99
N GLY A 305 -11.74 3.84 9.63
CA GLY A 305 -10.95 2.89 8.86
C GLY A 305 -9.72 2.34 9.60
N LEU A 306 -9.75 2.29 10.93
CA LEU A 306 -8.62 1.90 11.77
C LEU A 306 -8.92 0.64 12.59
N SER A 307 -7.91 -0.19 12.79
CA SER A 307 -7.99 -1.31 13.73
C SER A 307 -7.72 -0.87 15.18
N PHE A 308 -8.17 -1.68 16.12
CA PHE A 308 -7.86 -1.58 17.54
C PHE A 308 -6.74 -2.57 17.86
N ASN A 309 -5.59 -2.07 18.32
CA ASN A 309 -4.46 -2.90 18.70
C ASN A 309 -4.59 -3.34 20.16
N ARG A 310 -3.97 -4.48 20.52
CA ARG A 310 -3.91 -4.94 21.92
C ARG A 310 -3.41 -3.81 22.84
N ILE A 311 -4.11 -3.60 23.95
CA ILE A 311 -3.66 -2.66 24.99
C ILE A 311 -2.37 -3.19 25.63
N PRO A 312 -1.28 -2.39 25.65
CA PRO A 312 -0.04 -2.78 26.32
C PRO A 312 -0.21 -2.71 27.85
N GLU A 313 0.70 -3.35 28.58
CA GLU A 313 0.66 -3.38 30.06
C GLU A 313 0.71 -1.98 30.70
N SER A 314 1.32 -0.99 30.03
CA SER A 314 1.34 0.40 30.48
C SER A 314 -0.05 1.06 30.50
N GLY A 315 -0.98 0.52 29.71
CA GLY A 315 -2.31 1.06 29.45
C GLY A 315 -2.35 2.23 28.47
N LEU A 316 -1.20 2.66 27.96
CA LEU A 316 -1.10 3.78 27.02
C LEU A 316 -1.39 3.30 25.59
N PRO A 317 -2.06 4.12 24.76
CA PRO A 317 -2.25 3.80 23.34
C PRO A 317 -0.92 3.68 22.61
N VAL A 318 -0.82 2.69 21.71
CA VAL A 318 0.34 2.52 20.83
C VAL A 318 0.16 3.27 19.51
N SER A 319 -1.08 3.37 19.02
CA SER A 319 -1.44 4.13 17.82
C SER A 319 -2.87 4.66 17.92
N ASP A 320 -3.12 5.76 17.22
CA ASP A 320 -4.44 6.36 16.96
C ASP A 320 -5.32 6.66 18.19
N ASN A 321 -4.75 6.61 19.39
CA ASN A 321 -5.46 6.63 20.67
C ASN A 321 -6.53 5.52 20.79
N ARG A 322 -6.24 4.32 20.26
CA ARG A 322 -7.15 3.16 20.22
C ARG A 322 -6.56 1.91 20.86
N GLY A 323 -7.43 1.08 21.44
CA GLY A 323 -7.01 -0.14 22.14
C GLY A 323 -8.09 -1.22 22.18
N ALA A 324 -7.69 -2.49 22.23
CA ALA A 324 -8.55 -3.64 22.46
C ALA A 324 -8.04 -4.44 23.67
N GLY A 325 -8.95 -4.85 24.55
CA GLY A 325 -8.62 -5.68 25.70
C GLY A 325 -9.73 -6.67 26.05
N VAL A 326 -9.34 -7.83 26.55
CA VAL A 326 -10.27 -8.88 26.99
C VAL A 326 -10.56 -8.70 28.48
N THR A 327 -11.83 -8.80 28.88
CA THR A 327 -12.30 -8.81 30.27
C THR A 327 -12.86 -10.19 30.64
N ALA A 328 -13.32 -10.36 31.88
CA ALA A 328 -14.00 -11.60 32.28
C ALA A 328 -15.31 -11.85 31.51
N ASP A 329 -15.97 -10.75 31.11
CA ASP A 329 -17.32 -10.77 30.53
C ASP A 329 -17.33 -10.63 29.00
N GLY A 330 -16.20 -10.24 28.38
CA GLY A 330 -16.12 -10.10 26.93
C GLY A 330 -14.84 -9.43 26.42
N LEU A 331 -14.97 -8.75 25.28
CA LEU A 331 -13.92 -8.00 24.62
C LEU A 331 -14.35 -6.53 24.57
N VAL A 332 -13.48 -5.61 24.96
CA VAL A 332 -13.76 -4.17 24.97
C VAL A 332 -12.82 -3.46 24.00
N LEU A 333 -13.41 -2.64 23.13
CA LEU A 333 -12.72 -1.73 22.23
C LEU A 333 -12.77 -0.32 22.80
N PHE A 334 -11.64 0.37 22.79
CA PHE A 334 -11.48 1.74 23.27
C PHE A 334 -11.06 2.66 22.13
N ASP A 335 -11.80 3.76 21.93
CA ASP A 335 -11.47 4.86 21.02
C ASP A 335 -11.45 6.15 21.84
N GLY A 336 -10.26 6.56 22.28
CA GLY A 336 -10.12 7.57 23.32
C GLY A 336 -10.93 7.21 24.57
N PRO A 337 -11.82 8.08 25.07
CA PRO A 337 -12.65 7.80 26.24
C PRO A 337 -13.87 6.90 25.93
N SER A 338 -14.20 6.69 24.66
CA SER A 338 -15.35 5.88 24.25
C SER A 338 -15.03 4.40 24.29
N GLN A 339 -16.00 3.58 24.69
CA GLN A 339 -15.87 2.13 24.75
C GLN A 339 -17.00 1.40 24.02
N LYS A 340 -16.69 0.24 23.45
CA LYS A 340 -17.66 -0.69 22.86
C LYS A 340 -17.37 -2.11 23.33
N GLU A 341 -18.38 -2.79 23.83
CA GLU A 341 -18.30 -4.18 24.28
C GLU A 341 -18.71 -5.13 23.15
N LEU A 342 -18.00 -6.25 23.08
CA LEU A 342 -18.18 -7.33 22.13
C LEU A 342 -18.24 -8.66 22.88
N THR A 343 -19.06 -9.57 22.35
CA THR A 343 -19.16 -10.93 22.87
C THR A 343 -17.98 -11.75 22.38
N VAL A 344 -17.27 -12.41 23.30
CA VAL A 344 -16.17 -13.32 22.95
C VAL A 344 -16.75 -14.66 22.50
N ARG A 345 -16.41 -15.09 21.27
CA ARG A 345 -16.78 -16.42 20.78
C ARG A 345 -15.79 -17.48 21.32
N PRO A 346 -16.27 -18.68 21.73
CA PRO A 346 -15.39 -19.76 22.16
C PRO A 346 -14.37 -20.17 21.08
N SER A 347 -14.76 -20.09 19.80
CA SER A 347 -13.91 -20.42 18.65
C SER A 347 -12.68 -19.52 18.50
N TRP A 348 -12.66 -18.33 19.11
CA TRP A 348 -11.49 -17.43 19.08
C TRP A 348 -10.33 -17.93 19.94
N GLN A 349 -10.56 -18.93 20.81
CA GLN A 349 -9.56 -19.55 21.68
C GLN A 349 -8.76 -18.54 22.52
N LEU A 350 -9.41 -17.48 22.99
CA LEU A 350 -8.78 -16.46 23.83
C LEU A 350 -8.61 -16.97 25.26
N SER A 351 -7.43 -16.75 25.84
CA SER A 351 -7.22 -16.98 27.27
C SER A 351 -8.02 -15.97 28.10
N LYS A 352 -8.57 -16.42 29.23
CA LYS A 352 -9.21 -15.52 30.19
C LYS A 352 -8.16 -14.60 30.83
N PRO A 353 -8.43 -13.29 30.94
CA PRO A 353 -7.48 -12.36 31.53
C PRO A 353 -7.34 -12.60 33.03
N ASN A 354 -6.12 -12.44 33.56
CA ASN A 354 -5.82 -12.54 34.99
C ASN A 354 -5.87 -11.18 35.71
N HIS A 355 -6.11 -10.09 34.99
CA HIS A 355 -6.11 -8.72 35.49
C HIS A 355 -7.18 -7.87 34.80
N SER A 356 -7.60 -6.79 35.45
CA SER A 356 -8.45 -5.78 34.84
C SER A 356 -7.68 -4.96 33.81
N ILE A 357 -8.37 -4.52 32.76
CA ILE A 357 -7.79 -3.64 31.74
C ILE A 357 -7.54 -2.27 32.37
N SER A 358 -6.32 -1.75 32.23
CA SER A 358 -6.00 -0.35 32.51
C SER A 358 -5.88 0.39 31.19
N TRP A 359 -6.82 1.27 30.88
CA TRP A 359 -6.79 2.11 29.68
C TRP A 359 -6.58 3.58 30.06
N LYS A 360 -5.59 4.22 29.46
CA LYS A 360 -5.21 5.61 29.73
C LYS A 360 -5.21 6.39 28.40
N PRO A 361 -6.38 6.85 27.94
CA PRO A 361 -6.48 7.56 26.68
C PRO A 361 -5.74 8.90 26.76
N LEU A 362 -5.12 9.28 25.65
CA LEU A 362 -4.53 10.61 25.50
C LEU A 362 -5.64 11.64 25.26
N ALA A 363 -5.44 12.85 25.76
CA ALA A 363 -6.40 13.95 25.61
C ALA A 363 -6.50 14.46 24.16
N CYS A 364 -5.38 14.45 23.43
CA CYS A 364 -5.31 14.85 22.03
C CYS A 364 -5.33 13.62 21.12
N THR A 365 -6.17 13.64 20.08
CA THR A 365 -6.24 12.60 19.04
C THR A 365 -6.06 13.21 17.66
N TRP A 366 -5.89 12.38 16.63
CA TRP A 366 -5.82 12.83 15.25
C TRP A 366 -7.02 13.71 14.83
N ARG A 367 -8.17 13.56 15.51
CA ARG A 367 -9.38 14.37 15.27
C ARG A 367 -9.18 15.85 15.56
N ALA A 368 -8.23 16.19 16.43
CA ALA A 368 -7.91 17.58 16.77
C ALA A 368 -7.30 18.37 15.59
N GLY A 369 -6.88 17.69 14.52
CA GLY A 369 -6.42 18.34 13.29
C GLY A 369 -7.56 18.97 12.48
N PHE A 370 -8.82 18.74 12.85
CA PHE A 370 -9.99 19.30 12.17
C PHE A 370 -10.65 20.35 13.08
N PRO A 371 -10.45 21.66 12.85
CA PRO A 371 -10.91 22.71 13.77
C PRO A 371 -12.42 22.78 13.96
N ILE A 372 -13.21 22.30 12.99
CA ILE A 372 -14.67 22.23 13.07
C ILE A 372 -15.10 20.84 13.53
N THR A 373 -14.98 19.84 12.65
CA THR A 373 -15.29 18.44 12.93
C THR A 373 -14.57 17.59 11.87
N PRO A 374 -14.05 16.40 12.21
CA PRO A 374 -13.55 15.45 11.23
C PRO A 374 -14.62 15.10 10.17
N PRO A 375 -14.23 14.82 8.93
CA PRO A 375 -15.19 14.44 7.91
C PRO A 375 -15.93 13.14 8.30
N MET A 376 -17.23 13.09 8.01
CA MET A 376 -18.04 11.89 8.18
C MET A 376 -17.87 10.98 6.97
N LEU A 377 -17.31 9.79 7.17
CA LEU A 377 -17.07 8.81 6.12
C LEU A 377 -17.87 7.54 6.37
N THR A 378 -18.27 6.88 5.29
CA THR A 378 -18.64 5.47 5.37
C THR A 378 -17.40 4.62 5.66
N PRO A 379 -17.56 3.45 6.30
CA PRO A 379 -16.43 2.53 6.52
C PRO A 379 -15.73 2.15 5.22
N GLN A 380 -16.49 1.93 4.14
CA GLN A 380 -15.94 1.64 2.82
C GLN A 380 -15.01 2.75 2.34
N GLU A 381 -15.41 4.03 2.43
CA GLU A 381 -14.58 5.17 2.05
C GLU A 381 -13.31 5.26 2.89
N ALA A 382 -13.42 5.05 4.21
CA ALA A 382 -12.31 5.13 5.15
C ALA A 382 -11.26 4.04 4.92
N PHE A 383 -11.69 2.77 4.76
CA PHE A 383 -10.77 1.67 4.47
C PHE A 383 -10.21 1.75 3.04
N SER A 384 -10.99 2.20 2.06
CA SER A 384 -10.64 2.16 0.63
C SER A 384 -9.87 3.37 0.10
N SER A 385 -9.43 4.29 0.97
CA SER A 385 -8.67 5.48 0.55
C SER A 385 -7.22 5.16 0.17
N VAL A 386 -7.05 4.50 -0.96
CA VAL A 386 -5.77 4.11 -1.57
C VAL A 386 -5.72 4.56 -3.03
N LEU A 387 -4.56 4.53 -3.66
CA LEU A 387 -4.38 4.89 -5.07
C LEU A 387 -4.59 3.67 -5.96
N LEU A 388 -5.46 3.74 -6.97
CA LEU A 388 -5.72 2.62 -7.89
C LEU A 388 -5.37 3.03 -9.32
N TYR A 389 -4.38 2.37 -9.91
CA TYR A 389 -3.86 2.73 -11.22
C TYR A 389 -4.50 1.91 -12.34
N PRO A 390 -4.65 2.46 -13.54
CA PRO A 390 -5.08 1.68 -14.70
C PRO A 390 -3.98 0.70 -15.13
N ASP A 391 -4.30 -0.59 -15.22
CA ASP A 391 -3.42 -1.60 -15.81
C ASP A 391 -3.59 -1.75 -17.33
N LYS A 392 -4.50 -0.97 -17.91
CA LYS A 392 -4.76 -0.87 -19.36
C LYS A 392 -4.30 0.48 -19.90
N SER A 393 -4.38 0.62 -21.21
CA SER A 393 -4.12 1.87 -21.93
C SER A 393 -5.20 2.91 -21.62
N GLU A 394 -5.09 3.55 -20.45
CA GLU A 394 -6.00 4.59 -19.97
C GLU A 394 -5.23 5.73 -19.27
N MET A 395 -5.87 6.89 -19.16
CA MET A 395 -5.32 8.03 -18.42
C MET A 395 -5.32 7.73 -16.92
N VAL A 396 -4.21 8.04 -16.24
CA VAL A 396 -4.15 8.00 -14.78
C VAL A 396 -5.06 9.08 -14.20
N GLY A 397 -5.83 8.72 -13.16
CA GLY A 397 -6.73 9.63 -12.47
C GLY A 397 -6.03 10.83 -11.85
N GLU A 398 -6.78 11.89 -11.56
CA GLU A 398 -6.24 13.12 -10.96
C GLU A 398 -5.53 12.84 -9.63
N LYS A 399 -6.21 12.14 -8.73
CA LYS A 399 -5.69 11.75 -7.43
C LYS A 399 -4.43 10.89 -7.55
N GLU A 400 -4.47 9.89 -8.41
CA GLU A 400 -3.37 8.97 -8.65
C GLU A 400 -2.17 9.63 -9.35
N SER A 401 -2.36 10.79 -9.97
CA SER A 401 -1.29 11.58 -10.61
C SER A 401 -0.48 12.40 -9.60
N GLN A 402 -1.03 12.70 -8.42
CA GLN A 402 -0.41 13.60 -7.46
C GLN A 402 0.97 13.13 -6.94
N PRO A 403 1.16 11.85 -6.55
CA PRO A 403 2.48 11.41 -6.07
C PRO A 403 3.60 11.69 -7.07
N PHE A 404 3.36 11.51 -8.38
CA PHE A 404 4.39 11.75 -9.38
C PHE A 404 4.89 13.20 -9.41
N VAL A 405 4.01 14.15 -9.10
CA VAL A 405 4.34 15.58 -9.04
C VAL A 405 5.03 15.91 -7.72
N PHE A 406 4.49 15.46 -6.60
CA PHE A 406 5.00 15.85 -5.28
C PHE A 406 6.30 15.13 -4.91
N ASP A 407 6.50 13.88 -5.36
CA ASP A 407 7.79 13.19 -5.24
C ASP A 407 8.85 13.88 -6.11
N PHE A 408 8.49 14.31 -7.33
CA PHE A 408 9.39 15.09 -8.18
C PHE A 408 9.79 16.41 -7.51
N LEU A 409 8.86 17.11 -6.86
CA LEU A 409 9.15 18.34 -6.16
C LEU A 409 10.08 18.10 -4.97
N ASP A 410 9.87 17.02 -4.21
CA ASP A 410 10.73 16.66 -3.07
C ASP A 410 12.17 16.41 -3.54
N ASP A 411 12.35 15.53 -4.55
CA ASP A 411 13.65 15.27 -5.19
C ASP A 411 14.30 16.55 -5.71
N TYR A 412 13.51 17.40 -6.39
CA TYR A 412 14.00 18.66 -6.95
C TYR A 412 14.54 19.60 -5.87
N PHE A 413 13.89 19.67 -4.69
CA PHE A 413 14.37 20.53 -3.60
C PHE A 413 15.62 19.99 -2.94
N GLU A 414 15.78 18.68 -2.82
CA GLU A 414 17.03 18.09 -2.32
C GLU A 414 18.24 18.47 -3.20
N GLU A 415 18.02 18.58 -4.52
CA GLU A 415 19.05 19.00 -5.47
C GLU A 415 19.31 20.52 -5.50
N HIS A 416 18.37 21.34 -5.02
CA HIS A 416 18.42 22.81 -5.07
C HIS A 416 18.46 23.43 -3.66
N GLN A 417 19.66 23.54 -3.09
CA GLN A 417 19.88 23.97 -1.69
C GLN A 417 19.19 25.28 -1.29
N ASP A 418 19.15 26.29 -2.16
CA ASP A 418 18.49 27.57 -1.85
C ASP A 418 16.98 27.39 -1.61
N LEU A 419 16.32 26.58 -2.43
CA LEU A 419 14.89 26.29 -2.30
C LEU A 419 14.62 25.36 -1.10
N PHE A 420 15.51 24.40 -0.86
CA PHE A 420 15.46 23.57 0.35
C PHE A 420 15.51 24.42 1.62
N HIS A 421 16.44 25.38 1.68
CA HIS A 421 16.56 26.31 2.80
C HIS A 421 15.33 27.20 2.96
N LEU A 422 14.75 27.72 1.87
CA LEU A 422 13.51 28.48 1.93
C LEU A 422 12.34 27.64 2.47
N ARG A 423 12.18 26.41 1.96
CA ARG A 423 11.15 25.46 2.42
C ARG A 423 11.31 25.17 3.91
N SER A 424 12.54 24.89 4.36
CA SER A 424 12.82 24.54 5.75
C SER A 424 12.62 25.69 6.74
N HIS A 425 12.58 26.94 6.29
CA HIS A 425 12.37 28.12 7.14
C HIS A 425 10.98 28.76 6.97
N ALA A 426 10.16 28.25 6.05
CA ALA A 426 8.80 28.71 5.84
C ALA A 426 7.98 28.49 7.11
N LYS A 427 7.36 29.53 7.68
CA LYS A 427 6.56 29.43 8.92
C LYS A 427 5.10 29.12 8.62
N GLN A 428 4.55 29.74 7.57
CA GLN A 428 3.18 29.53 7.13
C GLN A 428 3.19 28.73 5.82
N VAL A 429 2.73 27.48 5.88
CA VAL A 429 2.68 26.57 4.74
C VAL A 429 1.23 26.28 4.38
N LEU A 430 0.87 26.48 3.11
CA LEU A 430 -0.42 26.05 2.56
C LEU A 430 -0.23 24.81 1.70
N LEU A 431 -1.08 23.82 1.90
CA LEU A 431 -1.23 22.66 1.02
C LEU A 431 -2.67 22.62 0.52
N SER A 432 -2.88 22.86 -0.77
CA SER A 432 -4.21 22.92 -1.37
C SER A 432 -4.38 21.82 -2.39
N HIS A 433 -5.37 20.94 -2.17
CA HIS A 433 -5.70 19.82 -3.06
C HIS A 433 -4.55 18.83 -3.26
N CYS A 434 -3.67 18.65 -2.28
CA CYS A 434 -2.47 17.81 -2.38
C CYS A 434 -2.65 16.45 -1.68
N GLU A 435 -3.87 15.99 -1.42
CA GLU A 435 -4.12 14.95 -0.43
C GLU A 435 -3.56 13.57 -0.81
N ALA A 436 -3.37 13.26 -2.09
CA ALA A 436 -2.79 11.97 -2.49
C ALA A 436 -1.26 11.96 -2.45
N GLY A 437 -0.60 13.13 -2.51
CA GLY A 437 0.85 13.29 -2.37
C GLY A 437 1.28 14.06 -1.13
N LEU A 438 0.39 14.26 -0.16
CA LEU A 438 0.62 15.14 0.99
C LEU A 438 1.89 14.75 1.77
N GLY A 439 2.19 13.45 1.86
CA GLY A 439 3.35 12.92 2.57
C GLY A 439 4.66 13.59 2.18
N SER A 440 4.92 13.71 0.87
CA SER A 440 6.15 14.29 0.31
C SER A 440 6.23 15.82 0.53
N CYS A 441 5.09 16.46 0.80
CA CYS A 441 5.04 17.90 1.06
C CYS A 441 5.31 18.26 2.53
N LEU A 442 5.03 17.36 3.47
CA LEU A 442 5.04 17.64 4.91
C LEU A 442 6.46 17.71 5.50
N GLN A 443 6.65 18.62 6.44
CA GLN A 443 7.85 18.71 7.27
C GLN A 443 7.46 18.75 8.75
N PHE A 444 8.12 17.95 9.59
CA PHE A 444 7.85 17.91 11.02
C PHE A 444 8.78 18.87 11.77
N GLN A 445 8.41 20.15 11.79
CA GLN A 445 9.14 21.19 12.49
C GLN A 445 8.24 21.95 13.47
N GLU A 446 8.78 22.28 14.65
CA GLU A 446 8.03 22.92 15.73
C GLU A 446 7.36 24.25 15.35
N THR A 447 8.01 25.04 14.49
CA THR A 447 7.59 26.41 14.19
C THR A 447 6.73 26.55 12.93
N GLN A 448 6.56 25.47 12.16
CA GLN A 448 5.82 25.49 10.90
C GLN A 448 4.34 25.20 11.14
N ILE A 449 3.49 26.10 10.67
CA ILE A 449 2.04 25.98 10.71
C ILE A 449 1.55 25.62 9.31
N HIS A 450 0.86 24.49 9.22
CA HIS A 450 0.35 23.88 8.00
C HIS A 450 -1.16 24.08 7.93
N THR A 451 -1.60 24.87 6.95
CA THR A 451 -3.01 24.93 6.53
C THR A 451 -3.20 23.95 5.38
N ILE A 452 -4.11 22.98 5.53
CA ILE A 452 -4.34 21.92 4.55
C ILE A 452 -5.79 22.02 4.07
N TRP A 453 -5.98 22.32 2.78
CA TRP A 453 -7.30 22.33 2.15
C TRP A 453 -7.52 21.02 1.39
N TYR A 454 -8.66 20.39 1.64
CA TYR A 454 -9.00 19.11 1.04
C TYR A 454 -10.37 19.09 0.36
N THR A 455 -10.47 18.30 -0.69
CA THR A 455 -11.69 17.88 -1.39
C THR A 455 -11.93 16.37 -1.27
N TRP A 456 -10.90 15.58 -0.93
CA TRP A 456 -11.00 14.14 -0.67
C TRP A 456 -10.92 13.85 0.84
N PRO A 457 -12.05 13.89 1.56
CA PRO A 457 -12.08 13.76 3.03
C PRO A 457 -11.42 12.48 3.54
N GLN A 458 -11.53 11.38 2.79
CA GLN A 458 -10.95 10.09 3.13
C GLN A 458 -9.41 10.08 3.12
N PHE A 459 -8.77 10.93 2.31
CA PHE A 459 -7.32 11.11 2.34
C PHE A 459 -6.90 12.07 3.46
N ALA A 460 -7.67 13.16 3.66
CA ALA A 460 -7.43 14.09 4.77
C ALA A 460 -7.44 13.37 6.13
N GLN A 461 -8.42 12.48 6.35
CA GLN A 461 -8.48 11.67 7.56
C GLN A 461 -7.25 10.75 7.73
N LYS A 462 -6.86 10.02 6.68
CA LYS A 462 -5.66 9.16 6.72
C LYS A 462 -4.39 9.94 7.03
N HIS A 463 -4.25 11.15 6.48
CA HIS A 463 -3.09 11.99 6.75
C HIS A 463 -3.08 12.54 8.17
N ALA A 464 -4.22 12.99 8.70
CA ALA A 464 -4.31 13.38 10.11
C ALA A 464 -3.90 12.24 11.05
N GLN A 465 -4.34 11.00 10.77
CA GLN A 465 -3.94 9.79 11.50
C GLN A 465 -2.43 9.52 11.38
N SER A 466 -1.88 9.57 10.16
CA SER A 466 -0.45 9.34 9.89
C SER A 466 0.46 10.37 10.57
N ILE A 467 0.10 11.66 10.51
CA ILE A 467 0.82 12.75 11.16
C ILE A 467 0.80 12.55 12.68
N TRP A 468 -0.38 12.28 13.26
CA TRP A 468 -0.51 12.05 14.70
C TRP A 468 0.35 10.87 15.18
N ASN A 469 0.31 9.74 14.46
CA ASN A 469 1.11 8.56 14.79
C ASN A 469 2.62 8.83 14.65
N SER A 470 3.03 9.61 13.65
CA SER A 470 4.43 9.98 13.45
C SER A 470 4.94 10.88 14.57
N LEU A 471 4.18 11.92 14.93
CA LEU A 471 4.50 12.79 16.05
C LEU A 471 4.47 12.06 17.40
N SER A 472 3.56 11.09 17.58
CA SER A 472 3.54 10.22 18.78
C SER A 472 4.81 9.40 18.92
N ARG A 473 5.28 8.77 17.83
CA ARG A 473 6.54 8.00 17.84
C ARG A 473 7.78 8.86 18.07
N MET A 474 7.74 10.12 17.64
CA MET A 474 8.84 11.08 17.85
C MET A 474 8.80 11.76 19.22
N ASP A 475 7.78 11.48 20.05
CA ASP A 475 7.51 12.22 21.30
C ASP A 475 7.38 13.74 21.06
N ARG A 476 6.57 14.10 20.06
CA ARG A 476 6.32 15.48 19.58
C ARG A 476 4.83 15.76 19.35
N LEU A 477 3.93 15.08 20.05
CA LEU A 477 2.47 15.27 19.88
C LEU A 477 2.00 16.71 20.10
N ALA A 478 2.72 17.50 20.90
CA ALA A 478 2.43 18.92 21.09
C ALA A 478 2.45 19.72 19.77
N TRP A 479 3.19 19.27 18.75
CA TRP A 479 3.25 19.92 17.45
C TRP A 479 2.03 19.64 16.57
N PHE A 480 1.14 18.70 16.97
CA PHE A 480 -0.01 18.32 16.15
C PHE A 480 -0.97 19.48 15.89
N SER A 481 -1.09 20.44 16.82
CA SER A 481 -1.91 21.64 16.64
C SER A 481 -1.47 22.54 15.49
N ASN A 482 -0.26 22.34 14.97
CA ASN A 482 0.26 23.07 13.82
C ASN A 482 -0.29 22.55 12.49
N PHE A 483 -1.02 21.43 12.46
CA PHE A 483 -1.58 20.84 11.25
C PHE A 483 -3.10 20.96 11.27
N GLN A 484 -3.65 21.82 10.43
CA GLN A 484 -5.08 22.11 10.39
C GLN A 484 -5.69 21.78 9.04
N PHE A 485 -6.69 20.92 9.04
CA PHE A 485 -7.40 20.43 7.87
C PHE A 485 -8.75 21.14 7.71
N PHE A 486 -8.97 21.73 6.54
CA PHE A 486 -10.20 22.42 6.17
C PHE A 486 -10.78 21.84 4.88
N PRO A 487 -12.09 21.56 4.82
CA PRO A 487 -12.73 21.27 3.55
C PRO A 487 -12.62 22.50 2.66
N PHE A 488 -12.24 22.31 1.40
CA PHE A 488 -12.11 23.41 0.46
C PHE A 488 -13.49 23.95 0.06
N GLU A 489 -13.64 25.26 0.15
CA GLU A 489 -14.76 26.01 -0.41
C GLU A 489 -14.20 27.09 -1.33
N GLN A 490 -14.84 27.32 -2.49
CA GLN A 490 -14.33 28.27 -3.48
C GLN A 490 -14.16 29.70 -2.93
N LEU A 491 -14.99 30.11 -1.97
CA LEU A 491 -14.89 31.41 -1.29
C LEU A 491 -13.55 31.58 -0.54
N MET A 492 -12.89 30.49 -0.16
CA MET A 492 -11.57 30.52 0.49
C MET A 492 -10.50 31.16 -0.40
N LEU A 493 -10.68 31.18 -1.73
CA LEU A 493 -9.76 31.86 -2.65
C LEU A 493 -9.69 33.37 -2.44
N ASP A 494 -10.71 33.96 -1.80
CA ASP A 494 -10.81 35.40 -1.56
C ASP A 494 -10.76 35.77 -0.06
N THR A 495 -10.73 34.79 0.84
CA THR A 495 -11.03 35.01 2.27
C THR A 495 -9.98 34.46 3.23
N VAL A 496 -8.76 34.18 2.76
CA VAL A 496 -7.70 33.67 3.64
C VAL A 496 -7.21 34.75 4.61
N PRO A 497 -7.04 34.43 5.91
CA PRO A 497 -6.64 35.41 6.93
C PRO A 497 -5.15 35.80 6.91
N THR A 498 -4.29 35.03 6.22
CA THR A 498 -2.83 35.21 6.25
C THR A 498 -2.21 35.03 4.87
N ARG A 499 -0.99 35.55 4.71
CA ARG A 499 -0.09 35.17 3.63
C ARG A 499 0.75 33.95 4.03
N TYR A 500 1.24 33.24 3.03
CA TYR A 500 2.01 32.02 3.18
C TYR A 500 3.45 32.22 2.69
N ASP A 501 4.38 31.62 3.43
CA ASP A 501 5.81 31.57 3.09
C ASP A 501 6.10 30.45 2.08
N TRP A 502 5.19 29.47 2.00
CA TRP A 502 5.27 28.37 1.06
C TRP A 502 3.87 27.88 0.68
N ILE A 503 3.64 27.64 -0.61
CA ILE A 503 2.36 27.11 -1.12
C ILE A 503 2.63 25.86 -1.98
N TYR A 504 1.98 24.75 -1.65
CA TYR A 504 1.71 23.66 -2.58
C TYR A 504 0.27 23.79 -3.07
N LEU A 505 0.08 23.85 -4.39
CA LEU A 505 -1.23 24.02 -5.01
C LEU A 505 -1.40 23.02 -6.15
N TRP A 506 -2.44 22.21 -6.06
CA TRP A 506 -2.94 21.43 -7.19
C TRP A 506 -4.22 22.08 -7.72
N ILE A 507 -4.20 22.52 -8.98
CA ILE A 507 -5.40 22.99 -9.66
C ILE A 507 -6.18 21.75 -10.16
N PRO A 508 -7.46 21.59 -9.80
CA PRO A 508 -8.27 20.46 -10.26
C PRO A 508 -8.34 20.35 -11.79
N PHE A 509 -8.38 19.13 -12.35
CA PHE A 509 -8.43 18.94 -13.81
C PHE A 509 -9.70 19.55 -14.42
N LEU A 510 -10.80 19.57 -13.67
CA LEU A 510 -12.05 20.20 -14.10
C LEU A 510 -11.92 21.71 -14.35
N ASP A 511 -10.95 22.38 -13.70
CA ASP A 511 -10.71 23.81 -13.84
C ASP A 511 -9.83 24.15 -15.05
N TYR A 512 -9.17 23.18 -15.68
CA TYR A 512 -8.17 23.45 -16.74
C TYR A 512 -8.76 24.17 -17.94
N SER A 513 -10.01 23.87 -18.29
CA SER A 513 -10.75 24.51 -19.37
C SER A 513 -11.53 25.75 -18.94
N ASN A 514 -11.55 26.09 -17.65
CA ASN A 514 -12.33 27.20 -17.10
C ASN A 514 -11.43 28.43 -16.86
N SER A 515 -11.39 29.35 -17.82
CA SER A 515 -10.54 30.54 -17.76
C SER A 515 -10.78 31.40 -16.51
N ASP A 516 -12.03 31.52 -16.07
CA ASP A 516 -12.38 32.34 -14.91
C ASP A 516 -11.81 31.73 -13.63
N MET A 517 -11.89 30.41 -13.49
CA MET A 517 -11.29 29.69 -12.37
C MET A 517 -9.78 29.77 -12.38
N ILE A 518 -9.15 29.62 -13.55
CA ILE A 518 -7.70 29.80 -13.68
C ILE A 518 -7.29 31.21 -13.25
N ASP A 519 -8.01 32.25 -13.68
CA ASP A 519 -7.75 33.62 -13.24
C ASP A 519 -7.92 33.78 -11.73
N CYS A 520 -8.92 33.13 -11.11
CA CYS A 520 -9.07 33.11 -9.64
C CYS A 520 -7.87 32.46 -8.95
N TRP A 521 -7.41 31.30 -9.42
CA TRP A 521 -6.24 30.60 -8.85
C TRP A 521 -4.96 31.44 -8.93
N VAL A 522 -4.73 32.14 -10.05
CA VAL A 522 -3.53 32.99 -10.19
C VAL A 522 -3.63 34.25 -9.34
N LYS A 523 -4.83 34.88 -9.25
CA LYS A 523 -5.07 35.99 -8.32
C LYS A 523 -4.85 35.58 -6.87
N PHE A 524 -5.30 34.39 -6.49
CA PHE A 524 -5.06 33.80 -5.18
C PHE A 524 -3.54 33.72 -4.89
N LEU A 525 -2.76 33.09 -5.78
CA LEU A 525 -1.31 32.99 -5.63
C LEU A 525 -0.66 34.36 -5.48
N ARG A 526 -1.04 35.34 -6.32
CA ARG A 526 -0.49 36.70 -6.24
C ARG A 526 -0.83 37.41 -4.93
N THR A 527 -1.99 37.13 -4.37
CA THR A 527 -2.51 37.83 -3.18
C THR A 527 -1.94 37.25 -1.89
N TYR A 528 -1.80 35.92 -1.83
CA TYR A 528 -1.51 35.19 -0.61
C TYR A 528 -0.12 34.56 -0.54
N LEU A 529 0.63 34.46 -1.63
CA LEU A 529 2.05 34.14 -1.56
C LEU A 529 2.83 35.37 -1.06
N ALA A 530 3.53 35.25 0.07
CA ALA A 530 4.32 36.35 0.62
C ALA A 530 5.47 36.77 -0.31
N GLU A 531 6.00 37.98 -0.16
CA GLU A 531 7.10 38.47 -0.98
C GLU A 531 8.40 37.72 -0.63
N GLY A 532 9.17 37.34 -1.65
CA GLY A 532 10.35 36.46 -1.52
C GLY A 532 10.02 34.96 -1.47
N SER A 533 8.75 34.60 -1.27
CA SER A 533 8.29 33.23 -1.02
C SER A 533 8.04 32.43 -2.29
N VAL A 534 7.98 31.10 -2.13
CA VAL A 534 7.90 30.13 -3.24
C VAL A 534 6.55 29.43 -3.26
N GLY A 535 6.00 29.25 -4.47
CA GLY A 535 4.82 28.45 -4.74
C GLY A 535 5.15 27.28 -5.69
N CYS A 536 4.59 26.11 -5.42
CA CYS A 536 4.69 24.91 -6.22
C CYS A 536 3.30 24.57 -6.74
N VAL A 537 3.09 24.70 -8.04
CA VAL A 537 1.75 24.65 -8.65
C VAL A 537 1.70 23.54 -9.69
N ALA A 538 0.75 22.61 -9.56
CA ALA A 538 0.38 21.67 -10.60
C ALA A 538 -0.87 22.19 -11.32
N GLY A 539 -0.79 22.44 -12.62
CA GLY A 539 -1.89 23.03 -13.38
C GLY A 539 -1.64 23.13 -14.89
N PRO A 540 -2.56 23.72 -15.66
CA PRO A 540 -2.50 23.71 -17.11
C PRO A 540 -1.40 24.64 -17.68
N PRO A 541 -0.96 24.45 -18.93
CA PRO A 541 0.09 25.25 -19.56
C PRO A 541 -0.25 26.74 -19.66
N VAL A 542 -1.55 27.06 -19.81
CA VAL A 542 -2.07 28.43 -19.88
C VAL A 542 -1.75 29.28 -18.64
N LEU A 543 -1.41 28.64 -17.50
CA LEU A 543 -0.96 29.37 -16.31
C LEU A 543 0.26 30.24 -16.56
N LYS A 544 1.15 29.86 -17.48
CA LYS A 544 2.41 30.57 -17.74
C LYS A 544 2.19 32.07 -17.97
N GLU A 545 1.31 32.40 -18.91
CA GLU A 545 1.03 33.78 -19.31
C GLU A 545 0.35 34.55 -18.17
N ASN A 546 -0.54 33.88 -17.43
CA ASN A 546 -1.28 34.47 -16.31
C ASN A 546 -0.37 34.79 -15.12
N LEU A 547 0.53 33.86 -14.76
CA LEU A 547 1.52 34.03 -13.71
C LEU A 547 2.45 35.22 -14.02
N GLN A 548 2.96 35.29 -15.25
CA GLN A 548 3.83 36.36 -15.70
C GLN A 548 3.11 37.72 -15.74
N ARG A 549 1.86 37.75 -16.24
CA ARG A 549 1.01 38.95 -16.27
C ARG A 549 0.77 39.54 -14.88
N LEU A 550 0.69 38.71 -13.85
CA LEU A 550 0.55 39.14 -12.44
C LEU A 550 1.90 39.36 -11.73
N GLY A 551 3.01 39.28 -12.45
CA GLY A 551 4.35 39.58 -11.93
C GLY A 551 4.92 38.50 -11.01
N LEU A 552 4.44 37.26 -11.10
CA LEU A 552 5.07 36.10 -10.46
C LEU A 552 6.20 35.59 -11.36
N GLN A 553 7.36 35.33 -10.77
CA GLN A 553 8.53 34.81 -11.48
C GLN A 553 8.43 33.27 -11.57
N ILE A 554 8.65 32.71 -12.75
CA ILE A 554 8.72 31.26 -12.95
C ILE A 554 10.19 30.84 -12.81
N LEU A 555 10.49 30.02 -11.81
CA LEU A 555 11.82 29.46 -11.56
C LEU A 555 12.04 28.16 -12.33
N HIS A 556 11.01 27.32 -12.41
CA HIS A 556 11.07 26.04 -13.11
C HIS A 556 9.70 25.66 -13.70
N SER A 557 9.72 24.89 -14.78
CA SER A 557 8.52 24.28 -15.35
C SER A 557 8.84 22.93 -15.99
N ALA A 558 7.98 21.92 -15.74
CA ALA A 558 8.10 20.60 -16.35
C ALA A 558 6.73 20.01 -16.68
N ALA A 559 6.62 19.33 -17.83
CA ALA A 559 5.39 18.61 -18.20
C ALA A 559 5.27 17.32 -17.38
N GLY A 560 4.05 16.95 -16.97
CA GLY A 560 3.79 15.75 -16.15
C GLY A 560 4.39 14.47 -16.75
N ASN A 561 4.21 14.26 -18.06
CA ASN A 561 4.75 13.09 -18.76
C ASN A 561 6.28 13.07 -18.87
N SER A 562 6.98 14.15 -18.51
CA SER A 562 8.44 14.22 -18.47
C SER A 562 9.04 13.97 -17.08
N LEU A 563 8.20 13.87 -16.04
CA LEU A 563 8.67 13.75 -14.66
C LEU A 563 9.33 12.37 -14.40
N PRO A 564 10.53 12.32 -13.79
CA PRO A 564 11.22 11.06 -13.48
C PRO A 564 10.38 10.06 -12.67
N PRO A 565 9.64 10.45 -11.60
CA PRO A 565 8.78 9.52 -10.87
C PRO A 565 7.74 8.83 -11.76
N PHE A 566 7.15 9.56 -12.71
CA PHE A 566 6.22 8.97 -13.66
C PHE A 566 6.92 8.02 -14.65
N ARG A 567 8.13 8.35 -15.11
CA ARG A 567 8.92 7.45 -15.97
C ARG A 567 9.27 6.13 -15.27
N ILE A 568 9.59 6.19 -13.98
CA ILE A 568 9.81 5.00 -13.16
C ILE A 568 8.51 4.19 -13.06
N HIS A 569 7.37 4.85 -12.81
CA HIS A 569 6.06 4.19 -12.78
C HIS A 569 5.72 3.49 -14.10
N GLN A 570 6.08 4.08 -15.25
CA GLN A 570 5.89 3.47 -16.57
C GLN A 570 6.70 2.17 -16.77
N THR A 571 7.72 1.91 -15.97
CA THR A 571 8.39 0.59 -15.98
C THR A 571 7.52 -0.53 -15.41
N ILE A 572 6.54 -0.16 -14.57
CA ILE A 572 5.54 -1.05 -13.99
C ILE A 572 4.29 -1.06 -14.86
N LEU A 573 3.73 0.12 -15.15
CA LEU A 573 2.50 0.31 -15.93
C LEU A 573 2.79 1.10 -17.21
N PRO A 574 3.27 0.43 -18.28
CA PRO A 574 3.80 1.11 -19.47
C PRO A 574 2.73 1.80 -20.32
N HIS A 575 1.47 1.44 -20.17
CA HIS A 575 0.38 1.93 -21.01
C HIS A 575 -0.40 3.11 -20.41
N GLY A 576 -0.16 3.46 -19.15
CA GLY A 576 -0.77 4.64 -18.54
C GLY A 576 -0.14 5.94 -19.04
N TRP A 577 -0.96 6.99 -19.14
CA TRP A 577 -0.49 8.37 -19.38
C TRP A 577 -1.11 9.35 -18.39
N LEU A 578 -0.41 10.43 -18.07
CA LEU A 578 -0.98 11.52 -17.27
C LEU A 578 -1.81 12.45 -18.16
N ASN A 579 -2.65 13.27 -17.52
CA ASN A 579 -3.34 14.36 -18.22
C ASN A 579 -2.33 15.17 -19.08
N PRO A 580 -2.54 15.29 -20.41
CA PRO A 580 -1.59 15.97 -21.29
C PRO A 580 -1.30 17.43 -20.93
N GLU A 581 -2.25 18.08 -20.27
CA GLU A 581 -2.14 19.48 -19.84
C GLU A 581 -1.49 19.61 -18.44
N LEU A 582 -1.23 18.50 -17.73
CA LEU A 582 -0.58 18.57 -16.42
C LEU A 582 0.83 19.13 -16.54
N THR A 583 1.06 20.31 -15.98
CA THR A 583 2.36 20.97 -15.90
C THR A 583 2.67 21.36 -14.46
N VAL A 584 3.92 21.14 -14.04
CA VAL A 584 4.43 21.56 -12.74
C VAL A 584 5.15 22.90 -12.91
N TRP A 585 4.88 23.84 -12.02
CA TRP A 585 5.46 25.17 -11.97
C TRP A 585 6.06 25.42 -10.58
N ILE A 586 7.32 25.85 -10.55
CA ILE A 586 7.92 26.44 -9.34
C ILE A 586 8.00 27.93 -9.59
N ILE A 587 7.34 28.71 -8.74
CA ILE A 587 7.20 30.16 -8.87
C ILE A 587 7.70 30.88 -7.62
N GLN A 588 8.09 32.14 -7.79
CA GLN A 588 8.46 33.02 -6.70
C GLN A 588 7.71 34.35 -6.82
N ASN A 589 7.25 34.89 -5.69
CA ASN A 589 6.76 36.26 -5.65
C ASN A 589 7.95 37.20 -5.40
N PRO A 590 8.39 38.02 -6.38
CA PRO A 590 9.58 38.83 -6.24
C PRO A 590 9.41 39.92 -5.18
N VAL A 591 10.48 40.21 -4.45
CA VAL A 591 10.54 41.36 -3.53
C VAL A 591 10.49 42.64 -4.37
N ARG A 592 9.54 43.54 -4.07
CA ARG A 592 9.49 44.85 -4.72
C ARG A 592 10.47 45.79 -4.00
N TYR A 593 11.54 46.17 -4.70
CA TYR A 593 12.51 47.17 -4.23
C TYR A 593 12.00 48.59 -4.41
#